data_AF-V5IAL5-F1
#
_entry.id   AF-V5IAL5-F1
#
_cell.length_a   1.000
_cell.length_b   1.000
_cell.length_c   1.000
_cell.angle_alpha   90.00
_cell.angle_beta   90.00
_cell.angle_gamma   90.00
#
_symmetry.space_group_name_H-M   'P 1'
#
loop_
_entity.id
_entity.type
_entity.pdbx_description
1 polymer ?
#
loop_
_entity_poly.entity_id
_entity_poly.type
_entity_poly.pdbx_seq_one_letter_code
_entity_poly.pdbx_strand_id
1 'polypeptide(L)'
;ATNDLQYFLLPAFLGGLSLKLTSGERKDIVDCAEIYYKDFLGRCNNYGLSNYQFGDKENNTNDSPKREKSEFEQLEMAVNTRANKIQRFKEQKELKLRLQDLKKNMENEYVDEE
;
A
#
# COMPACT_ATOMS: atom_id res chain seq x y z
N ALA A 1 -1.34 -18.30 -16.83
CA ALA A 1 0.08 -18.02 -17.11
C ALA A 1 0.67 -17.31 -15.90
N THR A 2 1.49 -18.00 -15.12
CA THR A 2 2.09 -17.48 -13.86
C THR A 2 3.06 -16.33 -14.11
N ASN A 3 3.73 -16.33 -15.26
CA ASN A 3 4.66 -15.28 -15.68
C ASN A 3 4.00 -13.91 -15.88
N ASP A 4 2.69 -13.84 -16.10
CA ASP A 4 1.99 -12.57 -16.31
C ASP A 4 1.67 -11.86 -14.99
N LEU A 5 1.77 -12.54 -13.85
CA LEU A 5 1.47 -11.98 -12.53
C LEU A 5 2.38 -10.77 -12.22
N GLN A 6 3.61 -10.75 -12.72
CA GLN A 6 4.53 -9.64 -12.53
C GLN A 6 4.00 -8.31 -13.08
N TYR A 7 3.12 -8.34 -14.09
CA TYR A 7 2.58 -7.13 -14.70
C TYR A 7 1.59 -6.40 -13.79
N PHE A 8 1.07 -7.05 -12.74
CA PHE A 8 0.32 -6.36 -11.68
C PHE A 8 1.17 -5.31 -10.96
N LEU A 9 2.49 -5.45 -10.93
CA LEU A 9 3.39 -4.54 -10.24
C LEU A 9 3.68 -3.26 -11.02
N LEU A 10 3.29 -3.17 -12.30
CA LEU A 10 3.59 -2.02 -13.16
C LEU A 10 3.10 -0.69 -12.55
N PRO A 11 1.83 -0.55 -12.08
CA PRO A 11 1.39 0.71 -11.48
C PRO A 11 2.13 1.01 -10.17
N ALA A 12 2.45 0.00 -9.37
CA ALA A 12 3.22 0.19 -8.13
C ALA A 12 4.65 0.72 -8.41
N PHE A 13 5.31 0.21 -9.45
CA PHE A 13 6.62 0.70 -9.87
C PHE A 13 6.55 2.10 -10.48
N LEU A 14 5.53 2.40 -11.28
CA LEU A 14 5.30 3.76 -11.80
C LEU A 14 5.15 4.75 -10.66
N GLY A 15 4.27 4.49 -9.67
CA GLY A 15 4.13 5.35 -8.49
C GLY A 15 5.44 5.53 -7.73
N GLY A 16 6.21 4.45 -7.55
CA GLY A 16 7.50 4.50 -6.87
C GLY A 16 8.57 5.29 -7.61
N LEU A 17 8.61 5.21 -8.95
CA LEU A 17 9.53 5.96 -9.79
C LEU A 17 9.11 7.43 -9.90
N SER A 18 7.82 7.71 -10.02
CA SER A 18 7.28 9.08 -10.00
C SER A 18 7.72 9.84 -8.75
N LEU A 19 7.69 9.21 -7.58
CA LEU A 19 8.15 9.84 -6.33
C LEU A 19 9.66 10.15 -6.28
N LYS A 20 10.46 9.59 -7.19
CA LYS A 20 11.90 9.90 -7.30
C LYS A 20 12.18 11.12 -8.19
N LEU A 21 11.16 11.66 -8.88
CA LEU A 21 11.32 12.87 -9.68
C LEU A 21 11.64 14.05 -8.76
N THR A 22 12.72 14.76 -9.08
CA THR A 22 13.17 15.96 -8.36
C THR A 22 12.89 17.25 -9.14
N SER A 23 12.53 17.14 -10.41
CA SER A 23 12.12 18.24 -11.27
C SER A 23 10.59 18.35 -11.33
N GLY A 24 10.06 19.57 -11.24
CA GLY A 24 8.63 19.87 -11.35
C GLY A 24 7.96 20.24 -10.02
N GLU A 25 6.66 20.50 -10.07
CA GLU A 25 5.88 20.81 -8.88
C GLU A 25 5.69 19.56 -8.02
N ARG A 26 6.05 19.67 -6.73
CA ARG A 26 5.99 18.52 -5.82
C ARG A 26 4.57 17.95 -5.68
N LYS A 27 3.56 18.82 -5.74
CA LYS A 27 2.15 18.44 -5.63
C LYS A 27 1.75 17.51 -6.78
N ASP A 28 1.97 17.93 -8.02
CA ASP A 28 1.64 17.14 -9.22
C ASP A 28 2.33 15.76 -9.20
N ILE A 29 3.59 15.71 -8.75
CA ILE A 29 4.33 14.45 -8.61
C ILE A 29 3.65 13.52 -7.59
N VAL A 30 3.19 14.06 -6.45
CA VAL A 30 2.50 13.28 -5.42
C VAL A 30 1.12 12.83 -5.91
N ASP A 31 0.36 13.71 -6.54
CA ASP A 31 -0.98 13.42 -7.05
C ASP A 31 -0.92 12.33 -8.14
N CYS A 32 0.07 12.42 -9.03
CA CYS A 32 0.33 11.40 -10.05
C CYS A 32 0.72 10.04 -9.42
N ALA A 33 1.61 10.04 -8.42
CA ALA A 33 1.96 8.82 -7.70
C ALA A 33 0.77 8.21 -6.94
N GLU A 34 -0.11 9.04 -6.36
CA GLU A 34 -1.33 8.58 -5.70
C GLU A 34 -2.25 7.83 -6.67
N ILE A 35 -2.44 8.34 -7.89
CA ILE A 35 -3.23 7.67 -8.93
C ILE A 35 -2.67 6.27 -9.22
N TYR A 36 -1.36 6.15 -9.42
CA TYR A 36 -0.73 4.86 -9.71
C TYR A 36 -0.86 3.85 -8.56
N TYR A 37 -0.71 4.29 -7.31
CA TYR A 37 -0.90 3.41 -6.15
C TYR A 37 -2.36 3.01 -5.96
N LYS A 38 -3.32 3.92 -6.24
CA LYS A 38 -4.75 3.59 -6.23
C LYS A 38 -5.10 2.54 -7.29
N ASP A 39 -4.57 2.68 -8.51
CA ASP A 39 -4.75 1.68 -9.57
C ASP A 39 -4.19 0.31 -9.15
N PHE A 40 -2.98 0.25 -8.60
CA PHE A 40 -2.41 -0.99 -8.07
C PHE A 40 -3.29 -1.65 -7.01
N LEU A 41 -3.68 -0.90 -5.97
CA LEU A 41 -4.49 -1.43 -4.86
C LEU A 41 -5.89 -1.84 -5.34
N GLY A 42 -6.48 -1.08 -6.27
CA GLY A 42 -7.77 -1.41 -6.87
C GLY A 42 -7.71 -2.72 -7.65
N ARG A 43 -6.66 -2.93 -8.46
CA ARG A 43 -6.44 -4.20 -9.17
C ARG A 43 -6.24 -5.36 -8.20
N CYS A 44 -5.44 -5.19 -7.14
CA CYS A 44 -5.26 -6.21 -6.12
C CYS A 44 -6.58 -6.59 -5.44
N ASN A 45 -7.43 -5.61 -5.13
CA ASN A 45 -8.76 -5.87 -4.57
C ASN A 45 -9.67 -6.61 -5.57
N ASN A 46 -9.71 -6.18 -6.83
CA ASN A 46 -10.57 -6.77 -7.86
C ASN A 46 -10.25 -8.26 -8.12
N TYR A 47 -9.00 -8.67 -7.94
CA TYR A 47 -8.56 -10.05 -8.07
C TYR A 47 -8.55 -10.82 -6.74
N GLY A 48 -9.08 -10.24 -5.65
CA GLY A 48 -9.15 -10.89 -4.34
C GLY A 48 -7.79 -11.06 -3.63
N LEU A 49 -6.75 -10.36 -4.09
CA LEU A 49 -5.40 -10.40 -3.51
C LEU A 49 -5.27 -9.50 -2.27
N SER A 50 -6.19 -8.55 -2.09
CA SER A 50 -6.20 -7.63 -0.95
C SER A 50 -7.62 -7.20 -0.60
N ASN A 51 -7.77 -6.72 0.63
CA ASN A 51 -9.02 -6.12 1.15
C ASN A 51 -8.78 -4.65 1.53
N TYR A 52 -7.94 -3.95 0.77
CA TYR A 52 -7.58 -2.57 1.09
C TYR A 52 -8.80 -1.67 0.92
N GLN A 53 -9.22 -1.00 1.99
CA GLN A 53 -10.27 -0.01 1.93
C GLN A 53 -9.65 1.34 1.62
N PHE A 54 -10.03 1.94 0.48
CA PHE A 54 -9.77 3.35 0.22
C PHE A 54 -10.54 4.13 1.26
N GLY A 55 -9.84 4.68 2.26
CA GLY A 55 -10.49 5.57 3.22
C GLY A 55 -11.10 6.74 2.46
N ASP A 56 -12.38 7.02 2.70
CA ASP A 56 -13.12 8.14 2.11
C ASP A 56 -12.40 9.47 2.38
N LYS A 57 -11.45 9.82 1.51
CA LYS A 57 -10.97 11.20 1.41
C LYS A 57 -11.96 12.06 0.63
N GLU A 58 -12.90 11.46 -0.11
CA GLU A 58 -13.95 12.19 -0.84
C GLU A 58 -15.01 12.78 0.09
N ASN A 59 -15.21 12.25 1.31
CA ASN A 59 -16.11 12.84 2.30
C ASN A 59 -15.45 13.89 3.21
N ASN A 60 -14.19 14.27 2.95
CA ASN A 60 -13.60 15.49 3.52
C ASN A 60 -13.73 16.68 2.55
N THR A 61 -14.80 16.72 1.74
CA THR A 61 -15.37 18.00 1.32
C THR A 61 -15.69 18.80 2.58
N ASN A 62 -15.13 20.01 2.66
CA ASN A 62 -15.06 20.92 3.79
C ASN A 62 -16.40 21.39 4.42
N ASP A 63 -17.44 20.56 4.53
CA ASP A 63 -18.80 21.03 4.88
C ASP A 63 -19.49 20.30 6.05
N SER A 64 -18.80 19.40 6.75
CA SER A 64 -19.29 18.86 8.03
C SER A 64 -18.48 19.44 9.19
N PRO A 65 -19.13 20.01 10.24
CA PRO A 65 -18.41 20.56 11.37
C PRO A 65 -17.60 19.44 12.03
N LYS A 66 -16.27 19.55 11.95
CA LYS A 66 -15.37 18.67 12.71
C LYS A 66 -15.73 18.82 14.18
N ARG A 67 -16.47 17.86 14.73
CA ARG A 67 -16.70 17.79 16.17
C ARG A 67 -15.32 17.78 16.84
N GLU A 68 -15.11 18.69 17.76
CA GLU A 68 -13.90 18.69 18.58
C GLU A 68 -13.88 17.38 19.37
N LYS A 69 -12.85 16.57 19.13
CA LYS A 69 -12.69 15.27 19.77
C LYS A 69 -12.19 15.47 21.19
N SER A 70 -12.75 14.73 22.14
CA SER A 70 -12.29 14.75 23.53
C SER A 70 -10.81 14.34 23.61
N GLU A 71 -10.07 14.85 24.61
CA GLU A 71 -8.67 14.45 24.86
C GLU A 71 -8.52 12.93 24.98
N PHE A 72 -9.51 12.25 25.57
CA PHE A 72 -9.53 10.79 25.68
C PHE A 72 -9.64 10.11 24.31
N GLU A 73 -10.51 10.61 23.43
CA GLU A 73 -10.68 10.10 22.06
C GLU A 73 -9.41 10.33 21.22
N GLN A 74 -8.74 11.46 21.41
CA GLN A 74 -7.46 11.74 20.77
C GLN A 74 -6.36 10.77 21.21
N LEU A 75 -6.30 10.47 22.51
CA LEU A 75 -5.36 9.50 23.06
C LEU A 75 -5.63 8.09 22.54
N GLU A 76 -6.90 7.67 22.50
CA GLU A 76 -7.32 6.37 21.98
C GLU A 76 -6.93 6.21 20.50
N MET A 77 -7.22 7.22 19.66
CA MET A 77 -6.80 7.21 18.25
C MET A 77 -5.28 7.14 18.09
N ALA A 78 -4.51 7.84 18.93
CA ALA A 78 -3.05 7.81 18.87
C ALA A 78 -2.51 6.42 19.23
N VAL A 79 -3.07 5.79 20.27
CA VAL A 79 -2.72 4.41 20.68
C VAL A 79 -3.05 3.43 19.55
N ASN A 80 -4.25 3.49 18.99
CA ASN A 80 -4.68 2.62 17.89
C ASN A 80 -3.83 2.83 16.63
N THR A 81 -3.52 4.08 16.27
CA THR A 81 -2.64 4.41 15.14
C THR A 81 -1.25 3.81 15.32
N ARG A 82 -0.70 3.89 16.54
CA ARG A 82 0.60 3.31 16.86
C ARG A 82 0.56 1.79 16.78
N ALA A 83 -0.45 1.15 17.39
CA ALA A 83 -0.63 -0.30 17.37
C ALA A 83 -0.73 -0.83 15.93
N ASN A 84 -1.54 -0.19 15.08
CA ASN A 84 -1.69 -0.53 13.67
C ASN A 84 -0.38 -0.41 12.89
N LYS A 85 0.43 0.63 13.13
CA LYS A 85 1.76 0.76 12.50
C LYS A 85 2.72 -0.35 12.93
N ILE A 86 2.71 -0.72 14.21
CA ILE A 86 3.55 -1.81 14.73
C ILE A 86 3.14 -3.15 14.09
N GLN A 87 1.84 -3.42 14.01
CA GLN A 87 1.33 -4.63 13.37
C GLN A 87 1.75 -4.70 11.89
N ARG A 88 1.50 -3.66 11.11
CA ARG A 88 1.93 -3.58 9.69
C ARG A 88 3.43 -3.77 9.51
N PHE A 89 4.24 -3.21 10.40
CA PHE A 89 5.69 -3.41 10.36
C PHE A 89 6.08 -4.88 10.57
N LYS A 90 5.45 -5.56 11.53
CA LYS A 90 5.69 -7.00 11.78
C LYS A 90 5.28 -7.85 10.58
N GLU A 91 4.09 -7.61 10.03
CA GLU A 91 3.58 -8.30 8.83
C GLU A 91 4.52 -8.09 7.63
N GLN A 92 4.96 -6.85 7.38
CA GLN A 92 5.89 -6.55 6.29
C GLN A 92 7.24 -7.25 6.49
N LYS A 93 7.74 -7.32 7.74
CA LYS A 93 8.99 -8.02 8.05
C LYS A 93 8.87 -9.52 7.79
N GLU A 94 7.78 -10.14 8.23
CA GLU A 94 7.52 -11.55 8.00
C GLU A 94 7.40 -11.88 6.50
N LEU A 95 6.64 -11.07 5.76
CA LEU A 95 6.48 -11.25 4.32
C LEU A 95 7.81 -11.16 3.58
N LYS A 96 8.69 -10.21 3.95
CA LYS A 96 10.03 -10.10 3.37
C LYS A 96 10.89 -11.33 3.65
N LEU A 97 10.80 -11.90 4.84
CA LEU A 97 11.52 -13.13 5.18
C LEU A 97 11.03 -14.30 4.35
N ARG A 98 9.71 -14.48 4.22
CA ARG A 98 9.12 -15.51 3.36
C ARG A 98 9.53 -15.33 1.89
N LEU A 99 9.49 -14.10 1.37
CA LEU A 99 9.92 -13.81 -0.02
C LEU A 99 11.38 -14.16 -0.25
N GLN A 100 12.28 -13.85 0.70
CA GLN A 100 13.68 -14.24 0.62
C GLN A 100 13.87 -15.76 0.57
N ASP A 101 13.07 -16.50 1.33
CA ASP A 101 13.09 -17.97 1.34
C ASP A 101 12.59 -18.54 0.01
N LEU A 102 11.44 -18.07 -0.47
CA LEU A 102 10.87 -18.45 -1.77
C LEU A 102 11.85 -18.15 -2.92
N LYS A 103 12.52 -17.00 -2.88
CA LYS A 103 13.50 -16.63 -3.92
C LYS A 103 14.65 -17.63 -3.99
N LYS A 104 15.18 -18.06 -2.84
CA LYS A 104 16.25 -19.08 -2.80
C LYS A 104 15.76 -20.42 -3.35
N ASN A 105 14.53 -20.79 -3.02
CA ASN A 105 13.95 -22.01 -3.51
C ASN A 105 13.79 -21.95 -5.03
N MET A 106 13.23 -20.87 -5.58
CA MET A 106 13.06 -20.68 -7.03
C MET A 106 14.36 -20.72 -7.84
N GLU A 107 15.52 -20.48 -7.22
CA GLU A 107 16.83 -20.63 -7.86
C GLU A 107 17.26 -22.11 -8.01
N ASN A 108 16.57 -23.06 -7.34
CA ASN A 108 16.75 -24.50 -7.53
C ASN A 108 15.91 -25.02 -8.72
N GLU A 109 16.53 -25.87 -9.54
CA GLU A 109 16.01 -26.36 -10.83
C GLU A 109 14.73 -27.22 -10.76
N TYR A 110 14.27 -27.60 -9.55
CA TYR A 110 13.12 -28.49 -9.31
C TYR A 110 12.04 -27.89 -8.41
N VAL A 111 11.80 -26.59 -8.50
CA VAL A 111 10.64 -25.99 -7.82
C VAL A 111 9.39 -26.21 -8.65
N ASP A 112 8.40 -26.85 -8.02
CA ASP A 112 7.07 -27.06 -8.58
C ASP A 112 6.36 -25.72 -8.82
N GLU A 113 5.34 -25.68 -9.68
CA GLU A 113 4.62 -24.44 -10.04
C GLU A 113 3.74 -23.87 -8.91
N GLU A 114 3.68 -24.52 -7.74
CA GLU A 114 2.84 -24.19 -6.58
C GLU A 114 3.60 -23.53 -5.42
#